data_AF-A0A8T4KH69-F1
#
_entry.id   AF-A0A8T4KH69-F1
#
_cell.length_a   1.000
_cell.length_b   1.000
_cell.length_c   1.000
_cell.angle_alpha   90.00
_cell.angle_beta   90.00
_cell.angle_gamma   90.00
#
_symmetry.space_group_name_H-M   'P 1'
#
loop_
_entity.id
_entity.type
_entity.pdbx_description
1 polymer ?
#
loop_
_entity_poly.entity_id
_entity_poly.type
_entity_poly.pdbx_seq_one_letter_code
_entity_poly.pdbx_strand_id
1 'polypeptide(L)'
;MGKIRRIKRRCAVCAKNINIILHDRKYDNGHYFGKLKLPVGKGEHKKVGVFKSGKYKFDVVKWTGKHKELEYWECNKCFEESSHECWLEEKIEKLFGKKCKEHEPHCPVCEAWSLYETILEDNKGKLS
;
A
#
# COMPACT_ATOMS: atom_id res chain seq x y z
N MET A 1 4.54 -32.97 1.05
CA MET A 1 4.49 -31.87 2.03
C MET A 1 5.49 -30.80 1.60
N GLY A 2 5.01 -29.60 1.28
CA GLY A 2 5.85 -28.49 0.80
C GLY A 2 6.88 -28.03 1.83
N LYS A 3 8.00 -27.46 1.37
CA LYS A 3 9.11 -27.06 2.25
C LYS A 3 8.79 -25.72 2.91
N ILE A 4 8.46 -25.73 4.20
CA ILE A 4 8.20 -24.50 4.97
C ILE A 4 9.53 -23.80 5.27
N ARG A 5 9.66 -22.52 4.90
CA ARG A 5 10.83 -21.70 5.19
C ARG A 5 10.41 -20.39 5.86
N ARG A 6 11.05 -20.05 6.97
CA ARG A 6 10.84 -18.75 7.64
C ARG A 6 11.92 -17.76 7.20
N ILE A 7 11.52 -16.56 6.83
CA ILE A 7 12.43 -15.45 6.54
C ILE A 7 12.09 -14.24 7.42
N LYS A 8 13.10 -13.43 7.72
CA LYS A 8 12.94 -12.15 8.40
C LYS A 8 13.10 -11.01 7.42
N ARG A 9 12.20 -10.03 7.49
CA ARG A 9 12.24 -8.78 6.73
C ARG A 9 11.90 -7.60 7.64
N ARG A 10 12.10 -6.38 7.16
CA ARG A 10 11.62 -5.16 7.84
C ARG A 10 10.48 -4.57 7.04
N CYS A 11 9.44 -4.11 7.74
CA CYS A 11 8.37 -3.32 7.17
C CYS A 11 8.94 -2.03 6.59
N ALA A 12 8.61 -1.71 5.35
CA ALA A 12 9.05 -0.49 4.68
C ALA A 12 8.39 0.77 5.27
N VAL A 13 7.20 0.63 5.88
CA VAL A 13 6.43 1.72 6.48
C VAL A 13 6.85 1.98 7.93
N CYS A 14 6.74 0.98 8.80
CA CYS A 14 6.97 1.15 10.25
C CYS A 14 8.31 0.61 10.76
N ALA A 15 9.19 0.12 9.88
CA ALA A 15 10.51 -0.45 10.21
C ALA A 15 10.53 -1.68 11.14
N LYS A 16 9.37 -2.17 11.61
CA LYS A 16 9.26 -3.37 12.46
C LYS A 16 9.72 -4.62 11.72
N ASN A 17 10.30 -5.58 12.46
CA ASN A 17 10.67 -6.87 11.90
C ASN A 17 9.43 -7.73 11.66
N ILE A 18 9.38 -8.34 10.48
CA ILE A 18 8.31 -9.22 10.00
C ILE A 18 8.89 -10.63 9.87
N ASN A 19 8.20 -11.62 10.46
CA ASN A 19 8.54 -13.04 10.32
C ASN A 19 7.62 -13.66 9.26
N ILE A 20 8.08 -13.73 8.03
CA ILE A 20 7.29 -14.24 6.90
C ILE A 20 7.48 -15.75 6.80
N ILE A 21 6.38 -16.47 6.63
CA ILE A 21 6.38 -17.91 6.42
C ILE A 21 6.18 -18.16 4.93
N LEU A 22 7.16 -18.77 4.29
CA LEU A 22 7.10 -19.18 2.90
C LEU A 22 6.66 -20.64 2.81
N HIS A 23 5.60 -20.85 2.05
CA HIS A 23 5.12 -22.14 1.57
C HIS A 23 5.34 -22.16 0.05
N ASP A 24 5.34 -23.34 -0.58
CA ASP A 24 5.77 -23.55 -1.98
C ASP A 24 5.61 -22.32 -2.93
N ARG A 25 4.38 -21.85 -3.16
CA ARG A 25 4.06 -20.66 -3.96
C ARG A 25 3.25 -19.60 -3.21
N LYS A 26 3.19 -19.69 -1.89
CA LYS A 26 2.38 -18.81 -1.03
C LYS A 26 3.23 -18.30 0.12
N TYR A 27 2.83 -17.19 0.71
CA TYR A 27 3.47 -16.69 1.90
C TYR A 27 2.44 -16.11 2.86
N ASP A 28 2.77 -16.13 4.14
CA ASP A 28 1.95 -15.61 5.22
C ASP A 28 2.71 -14.60 6.06
N ASN A 29 1.94 -13.75 6.76
CA ASN A 29 2.42 -12.78 7.75
C ASN A 29 3.34 -11.70 7.17
N GLY A 30 2.92 -11.07 6.07
CA GLY A 30 3.56 -9.94 5.41
C GLY A 30 2.95 -9.71 4.03
N HIS A 31 3.22 -8.57 3.40
CA HIS A 31 2.74 -8.23 2.05
C HIS A 31 3.92 -7.78 1.18
N TYR A 32 4.13 -8.44 0.03
CA TYR A 32 5.23 -8.17 -0.88
C TYR A 32 4.77 -7.36 -2.10
N PHE A 33 5.43 -6.24 -2.36
CA PHE A 33 5.08 -5.32 -3.46
C PHE A 33 6.12 -5.27 -4.58
N GLY A 34 7.12 -6.16 -4.54
CA GLY A 34 8.18 -6.19 -5.55
C GLY A 34 9.51 -5.65 -5.04
N LYS A 35 10.38 -5.31 -5.99
CA LYS A 35 11.73 -4.82 -5.72
C LYS A 35 11.85 -3.35 -6.09
N LEU A 36 12.39 -2.58 -5.16
CA LEU A 36 12.79 -1.20 -5.41
C LEU A 36 14.27 -1.14 -5.75
N LYS A 37 14.60 -0.32 -6.75
CA LYS A 37 15.99 0.02 -7.11
C LYS A 37 16.34 1.34 -6.45
N LEU A 38 17.14 1.28 -5.40
CA LEU A 38 17.59 2.47 -4.68
C LEU A 38 18.95 2.91 -5.22
N PRO A 39 19.12 4.20 -5.58
CA PRO A 39 20.43 4.74 -5.94
C PRO A 39 21.35 4.69 -4.73
N VAL A 40 22.57 4.18 -4.92
CA VAL A 40 23.58 4.08 -3.85
C VAL A 40 24.96 4.49 -4.36
N GLY A 41 25.79 4.99 -3.44
CA GLY A 41 27.16 5.40 -3.73
C GLY A 41 27.27 6.75 -4.45
N LYS A 42 28.38 6.97 -5.13
CA LYS A 42 28.64 8.20 -5.90
C LYS A 42 27.98 8.08 -7.28
N GLY A 43 27.30 9.13 -7.70
CA GLY A 43 26.62 9.25 -8.98
C GLY A 43 25.93 10.60 -9.09
N GLU A 44 25.28 10.84 -10.22
CA GLU A 44 24.53 12.06 -10.49
C GLU A 44 23.25 11.73 -11.28
N HIS A 45 22.22 12.55 -11.09
CA HIS A 45 21.01 12.46 -11.90
C HIS A 45 21.25 13.18 -13.22
N LYS A 46 21.42 12.42 -14.31
CA LYS A 46 21.54 12.99 -15.64
C LYS A 46 20.19 13.02 -16.33
N LYS A 47 19.88 14.14 -16.95
CA LYS A 47 18.73 14.26 -17.86
C LYS A 47 18.93 13.29 -19.02
N VAL A 48 17.95 12.39 -19.19
CA VAL A 48 17.88 11.42 -20.29
C VAL A 48 16.73 11.71 -21.24
N GLY A 49 15.82 12.60 -20.86
CA GLY A 49 14.71 13.00 -21.72
C GLY A 49 13.85 14.08 -21.10
N VAL A 50 12.74 14.38 -21.77
CA VAL A 50 11.71 15.29 -21.30
C VAL A 50 10.36 14.64 -21.49
N PHE A 51 9.60 14.52 -20.41
CA PHE A 51 8.21 14.09 -20.42
C PHE A 51 7.30 15.32 -20.44
N LYS A 52 6.26 15.31 -21.27
CA LYS A 52 5.28 16.40 -21.33
C LYS A 52 3.93 15.89 -20.85
N SER A 53 3.32 16.63 -19.93
CA SER A 53 1.94 16.42 -19.51
C SER A 53 1.18 17.74 -19.60
N GLY A 54 0.34 17.86 -20.63
CA GLY A 54 -0.32 19.12 -21.00
C GLY A 54 0.69 20.24 -21.27
N LYS A 55 0.57 21.35 -20.53
CA LYS A 55 1.49 22.50 -20.62
C LYS A 55 2.81 22.33 -19.85
N TYR A 56 2.91 21.29 -19.01
CA TYR A 56 4.06 21.08 -18.15
C TYR A 56 5.11 20.19 -18.83
N LYS A 57 6.39 20.54 -18.65
CA LYS A 57 7.53 19.76 -19.11
C LYS A 57 8.33 19.32 -17.89
N PHE A 58 8.59 18.02 -17.79
CA PHE A 58 9.33 17.40 -16.71
C PHE A 58 10.59 16.78 -17.28
N ASP A 59 11.73 17.08 -16.66
CA ASP A 59 12.99 16.46 -17.04
C ASP A 59 13.01 15.02 -16.52
N VAL A 60 13.12 14.07 -17.43
CA VAL A 60 13.32 12.66 -17.07
C VAL A 60 14.80 12.50 -16.78
N VAL A 61 15.11 12.20 -15.52
CA VAL A 61 16.48 11.99 -15.07
C VAL A 61 16.74 10.53 -14.74
N LYS A 62 17.98 10.08 -14.95
CA LYS A 62 18.44 8.74 -14.58
C LYS A 62 19.67 8.86 -13.70
N TRP A 63 19.70 8.08 -12.62
CA TRP A 63 20.88 7.96 -11.77
C TRP A 63 22.00 7.21 -12.51
N THR A 64 23.19 7.80 -12.57
CA THR A 64 24.37 7.22 -13.24
C THR A 64 25.16 6.25 -12.35
N GLY A 65 24.94 6.29 -11.04
CA GLY A 65 25.65 5.46 -10.08
C GLY A 65 25.09 4.04 -9.96
N LYS A 66 25.58 3.31 -8.96
CA LYS A 66 25.11 1.96 -8.67
C LYS A 66 23.70 1.99 -8.07
N HIS A 67 22.97 0.92 -8.30
CA HIS A 67 21.68 0.67 -7.65
C HIS A 67 21.78 -0.53 -6.74
N LYS A 68 21.04 -0.49 -5.63
CA LYS A 68 20.79 -1.63 -4.77
C LYS A 68 19.33 -2.04 -4.92
N GLU A 69 19.10 -3.33 -5.17
CA GLU A 69 17.74 -3.87 -5.11
C GLU A 69 17.38 -4.21 -3.68
N LEU A 70 16.20 -3.78 -3.26
CA LEU A 70 15.61 -4.13 -1.98
C LEU A 70 14.18 -4.60 -2.20
N GLU A 71 13.80 -5.69 -1.55
CA GLU A 71 12.41 -6.13 -1.51
C GLU A 71 11.59 -5.16 -0.67
N TYR A 72 10.44 -4.73 -1.19
CA TYR A 72 9.48 -3.91 -0.47
C TYR A 72 8.45 -4.81 0.21
N TRP A 73 8.47 -4.81 1.54
CA TRP A 73 7.58 -5.59 2.38
C TRP A 73 6.84 -4.70 3.35
N GLU A 74 5.55 -4.95 3.55
CA GLU A 74 4.76 -4.33 4.62
C GLU A 74 4.25 -5.37 5.60
N CYS A 75 4.06 -4.98 6.86
CA CYS A 75 3.36 -5.81 7.84
C CYS A 75 1.84 -5.65 7.66
N ASN A 76 1.07 -6.64 8.10
CA ASN A 76 -0.39 -6.65 7.94
C ASN A 76 -1.04 -5.33 8.40
N LYS A 77 -0.63 -4.81 9.58
CA LYS A 77 -1.16 -3.53 10.07
C LYS A 77 -0.93 -2.36 9.10
N CYS A 78 0.28 -2.20 8.59
CA CYS A 78 0.58 -1.08 7.68
C CYS A 78 -0.10 -1.30 6.32
N PHE A 79 -0.17 -2.54 5.87
CA PHE A 79 -0.91 -2.90 4.66
C PHE A 79 -2.39 -2.55 4.80
N GLU A 80 -3.02 -2.96 5.90
CA GLU A 80 -4.42 -2.65 6.21
C GLU A 80 -4.64 -1.14 6.29
N GLU A 81 -3.84 -0.41 7.08
CA GLU A 81 -3.90 1.06 7.19
C GLU A 81 -3.77 1.76 5.82
N SER A 82 -2.91 1.26 4.93
CA SER A 82 -2.76 1.81 3.58
C SER A 82 -3.90 1.43 2.63
N SER A 83 -4.57 0.31 2.91
CA SER A 83 -5.75 -0.17 2.19
C SER A 83 -7.04 0.50 2.64
N HIS A 84 -7.03 1.13 3.82
CA HIS A 84 -8.11 2.01 4.22
C HIS A 84 -8.05 3.27 3.37
N GLU A 85 -9.05 3.45 2.52
CA GLU A 85 -9.28 4.68 1.77
C GLU A 85 -9.66 5.78 2.78
N CYS A 86 -8.68 6.34 3.52
CA CYS A 86 -8.91 7.36 4.55
C CYS A 86 -9.70 8.54 3.97
N TRP A 87 -9.51 8.86 2.68
CA TRP A 87 -10.27 9.90 1.99
C TRP A 87 -11.77 9.59 1.88
N LEU A 88 -12.14 8.31 1.76
CA LEU A 88 -13.53 7.88 1.65
C LEU A 88 -14.20 7.94 3.02
N GLU A 89 -13.50 7.51 4.07
CA GLU A 89 -13.94 7.63 5.46
C GLU A 89 -14.19 9.10 5.85
N GLU A 90 -13.19 9.97 5.61
CA GLU A 90 -13.29 11.42 5.86
C GLU A 90 -14.46 12.05 5.09
N LYS A 91 -14.72 11.59 3.86
CA LYS A 91 -15.80 12.12 3.01
C LYS A 91 -17.18 11.65 3.48
N ILE A 92 -17.33 10.40 3.92
CA ILE A 92 -18.57 9.90 4.53
C ILE A 92 -18.84 10.66 5.83
N GLU A 93 -17.84 10.82 6.70
CA GLU A 93 -17.99 11.58 7.94
C GLU A 93 -18.39 13.03 7.68
N LYS A 94 -17.80 13.68 6.67
CA LYS A 94 -18.15 15.06 6.30
C LYS A 94 -19.57 15.21 5.75
N LEU A 95 -20.05 14.24 4.97
CA LEU A 95 -21.35 14.32 4.30
C LEU A 95 -22.51 13.84 5.18
N PHE A 96 -22.28 12.79 5.95
CA PHE A 96 -23.32 12.08 6.71
C PHE A 96 -23.11 12.12 8.22
N GLY A 97 -21.90 12.47 8.68
CA GLY A 97 -21.57 12.51 10.10
C GLY A 97 -20.85 11.23 10.59
N LYS A 98 -20.44 11.29 11.86
CA LYS A 98 -19.74 10.19 12.53
C LYS A 98 -20.62 8.95 12.64
N LYS A 99 -20.01 7.78 12.53
CA LYS A 99 -20.69 6.49 12.69
C LYS A 99 -21.45 6.45 14.02
N CYS A 100 -22.73 6.07 13.96
CA CYS A 100 -23.55 5.90 15.15
C CYS A 100 -22.97 4.79 16.05
N LYS A 101 -23.12 4.94 17.37
CA LYS A 101 -22.66 3.93 18.33
C LYS A 101 -23.44 2.62 18.20
N GLU A 102 -24.72 2.73 17.91
CA GLU A 102 -25.64 1.62 17.68
C GLU A 102 -26.21 1.76 16.27
N HIS A 103 -26.45 0.62 15.62
CA HIS A 103 -27.03 0.61 14.28
C HIS A 103 -28.53 0.86 14.38
N GLU A 104 -28.98 1.97 13.80
CA GLU A 104 -30.39 2.31 13.72
C GLU A 104 -30.92 2.04 12.30
N PRO A 105 -31.94 1.18 12.14
CA PRO A 105 -32.59 0.99 10.85
C PRO A 105 -33.11 2.31 10.29
N HIS A 106 -32.90 2.54 8.98
CA HIS A 106 -33.30 3.78 8.27
C HIS A 106 -32.57 5.05 8.69
N CYS A 107 -31.48 4.95 9.45
CA CYS A 107 -30.60 6.08 9.73
C CYS A 107 -29.71 6.36 8.51
N PRO A 108 -29.77 7.55 7.89
CA PRO A 108 -28.96 7.89 6.71
C PRO A 108 -27.44 7.76 6.96
N VAL A 109 -27.02 7.98 8.21
CA VAL A 109 -25.63 7.81 8.63
C VAL A 109 -25.24 6.33 8.64
N CYS A 110 -26.07 5.48 9.25
CA CYS A 110 -25.82 4.04 9.29
C CYS A 110 -25.82 3.41 7.90
N GLU A 111 -26.72 3.84 7.02
CA GLU A 111 -26.77 3.38 5.62
C GLU A 111 -25.53 3.80 4.83
N ALA A 112 -25.07 5.05 4.98
CA ALA A 112 -23.85 5.53 4.34
C ALA A 112 -22.60 4.77 4.80
N TRP A 113 -22.50 4.47 6.10
CA TRP A 113 -21.41 3.66 6.65
C TRP A 113 -21.51 2.18 6.24
N SER A 114 -22.71 1.62 6.10
CA SER A 114 -22.91 0.26 5.55
C SER A 114 -22.48 0.18 4.07
N LEU A 115 -22.75 1.22 3.28
CA LEU A 115 -22.30 1.31 1.90
C LEU A 115 -20.76 1.41 1.83
N TYR A 116 -20.14 2.22 2.70
CA TYR A 116 -18.68 2.28 2.84
C TYR A 116 -18.07 0.91 3.14
N GLU A 117 -18.61 0.17 4.10
CA GLU A 117 -18.16 -1.17 4.45
C GLU A 117 -18.27 -2.14 3.26
N THR A 118 -19.38 -2.07 2.52
CA THR A 118 -19.59 -2.87 1.30
C THR A 118 -18.55 -2.54 0.22
N ILE A 119 -18.27 -1.24 -0.02
CA ILE A 119 -17.25 -0.79 -0.97
C ILE A 119 -15.86 -1.29 -0.57
N LEU A 120 -15.53 -1.28 0.72
CA LEU A 120 -14.26 -1.82 1.20
C LEU A 120 -14.19 -3.34 0.98
N GLU A 121 -15.24 -4.09 1.28
CA GLU A 121 -15.30 -5.54 1.08
C GLU A 121 -15.14 -5.93 -0.40
N ASP A 122 -15.84 -5.23 -1.30
CA ASP A 122 -15.75 -5.47 -2.75
C ASP A 122 -14.36 -5.17 -3.33
N ASN A 123 -13.64 -4.21 -2.75
CA ASN A 123 -12.29 -3.85 -3.20
C ASN A 123 -11.19 -4.72 -2.58
N LYS A 124 -11.42 -5.33 -1.40
CA LYS A 124 -10.49 -6.28 -0.77
C LYS A 124 -10.18 -7.50 -1.67
N GLY A 125 -11.07 -7.86 -2.59
CA GLY A 125 -10.88 -8.97 -3.55
C GLY A 125 -10.32 -8.60 -4.93
N LYS A 126 -10.16 -7.30 -5.24
CA LYS A 126 -9.70 -6.83 -6.57
C LYS A 126 -8.24 -6.37 -6.60
N LEU A 127 -7.60 -6.30 -5.43
CA LEU A 127 -6.18 -5.96 -5.26
C LEU A 127 -5.28 -7.19 -5.06
N SER A 128 -5.82 -8.41 -5.23
CA SER A 128 -5.08 -9.68 -5.20
C SER A 128 -4.62 -10.15 -6.58
#